data_AF-A0A6L7EUJ7-F1
#
_entry.id   AF-A0A6L7EUJ7-F1
#
_cell.length_a   1.000
_cell.length_b   1.000
_cell.length_c   1.000
_cell.angle_alpha   90.00
_cell.angle_beta   90.00
_cell.angle_gamma   90.00
#
_symmetry.space_group_name_H-M   'P 1'
#
loop_
_entity.id
_entity.type
_entity.pdbx_description
1 polymer ?
#
loop_
_entity_poly.entity_id
_entity_poly.type
_entity_poly.pdbx_seq_one_letter_code
_entity_poly.pdbx_strand_id
1 'polypeptide(L)'
;MRTLITLGALAVLLLGGVLWGFAQVTAPFPGKAEAPLCVDTSYAAGETLYPQDVTVSVLNASRREGLAGRTMQQFVDAGFAQGQISNAPEGTDVAAVEIWTDEPQDPAARLVRSRLGPVPVRADDRSPVVGVTIVVGDGFTELSDGKASIALTAPTTVCSPPVG
;
A
#
# COMPACT_ATOMS: atom_id res chain seq x y z
N MET A 1 32.05 8.39 -59.87
CA MET A 1 32.25 7.31 -58.85
C MET A 1 32.28 7.84 -57.42
N ARG A 2 33.13 8.83 -57.07
CA ARG A 2 33.22 9.39 -55.70
C ARG A 2 31.87 9.84 -55.11
N THR A 3 31.05 10.57 -55.87
CA THR A 3 29.76 11.09 -55.42
C THR A 3 28.72 10.01 -55.11
N LEU A 4 28.71 8.91 -55.90
CA LEU A 4 27.81 7.78 -55.67
C LEU A 4 28.20 6.98 -54.42
N ILE A 5 29.51 6.84 -54.17
CA ILE A 5 30.03 6.18 -52.97
C ILE A 5 29.67 6.99 -51.72
N THR A 6 29.86 8.32 -51.76
CA THR A 6 29.51 9.19 -50.63
C THR A 6 28.00 9.22 -50.36
N LEU A 7 27.17 9.27 -51.40
CA LEU A 7 25.71 9.20 -51.26
C LEU A 7 25.25 7.85 -50.68
N GLY A 8 25.83 6.73 -51.14
CA GLY A 8 25.54 5.42 -50.60
C GLY A 8 25.91 5.30 -49.12
N ALA A 9 27.10 5.78 -48.73
CA ALA A 9 27.54 5.77 -47.34
C ALA A 9 26.64 6.63 -46.43
N LEU A 10 26.26 7.82 -46.90
CA LEU A 10 25.32 8.70 -46.20
C LEU A 10 23.94 8.06 -46.03
N ALA A 11 23.41 7.41 -47.08
CA ALA A 11 22.12 6.74 -47.01
C ALA A 11 22.11 5.59 -45.98
N VAL A 12 23.18 4.79 -45.94
CA VAL A 12 23.31 3.70 -44.94
C VAL A 12 23.37 4.26 -43.52
N LEU A 13 24.13 5.34 -43.29
CA LEU A 13 24.19 6.01 -41.98
C LEU A 13 22.83 6.57 -41.56
N LEU A 14 22.10 7.20 -42.49
CA LEU A 14 20.79 7.79 -42.23
C LEU A 14 19.76 6.71 -41.88
N LEU A 15 19.70 5.62 -42.65
CA LEU A 15 18.81 4.49 -42.40
C LEU A 15 19.16 3.79 -41.08
N GLY A 16 20.44 3.59 -40.78
CA GLY A 16 20.88 3.04 -39.51
C GLY A 16 20.46 3.90 -38.31
N GLY A 17 20.62 5.23 -38.43
CA GLY A 17 20.19 6.19 -37.41
C GLY A 17 18.67 6.20 -37.21
N VAL A 18 17.89 6.14 -38.29
CA VAL A 18 16.41 6.09 -38.22
C VAL A 18 15.93 4.80 -37.57
N LEU A 19 16.49 3.64 -37.94
CA LEU A 19 16.10 2.35 -37.36
C LEU A 19 16.45 2.28 -35.87
N TRP A 20 17.63 2.77 -35.49
CA TRP A 20 18.05 2.82 -34.09
C TRP A 20 17.20 3.81 -33.28
N GLY A 21 16.98 5.01 -33.80
CA GLY A 21 16.14 6.02 -33.16
C GLY A 21 14.69 5.56 -33.00
N PHE A 22 14.12 4.91 -34.02
CA PHE A 22 12.78 4.35 -33.94
C PHE A 22 12.67 3.28 -32.85
N ALA A 23 13.64 2.36 -32.78
CA ALA A 23 13.68 1.34 -31.74
C ALA A 23 13.75 1.92 -30.32
N GLN A 24 14.45 3.04 -30.12
CA GLN A 24 14.52 3.72 -28.82
C GLN A 24 13.23 4.49 -28.48
N VAL A 25 12.58 5.12 -29.45
CA VAL A 25 11.32 5.87 -29.24
C VAL A 25 10.14 4.93 -29.02
N THR A 26 10.16 3.74 -29.63
CA THR A 26 9.13 2.70 -29.43
C THR A 26 9.44 1.76 -28.27
N ALA A 27 10.58 1.93 -27.60
CA ALA A 27 10.86 1.15 -26.41
C ALA A 27 9.77 1.46 -25.36
N PRO A 28 9.19 0.44 -24.71
CA PRO A 28 8.27 0.69 -23.62
C PRO A 28 8.98 1.56 -22.60
N PHE A 29 8.31 2.62 -22.14
CA PHE A 29 8.86 3.47 -21.11
C PHE A 29 9.37 2.59 -19.95
N PRO A 30 10.59 2.83 -19.43
CA PRO A 30 10.99 2.18 -18.19
C PRO A 30 9.87 2.48 -17.19
N GLY A 31 9.20 1.41 -16.72
CA GLY A 31 8.02 1.55 -15.88
C GLY A 31 8.34 2.51 -14.76
N LYS A 32 7.49 3.54 -14.56
CA LYS A 32 7.59 4.36 -13.35
C LYS A 32 7.62 3.37 -12.20
N ALA A 33 8.71 3.35 -11.43
CA ALA A 33 8.71 2.65 -10.17
C ALA A 33 7.51 3.19 -9.40
N GLU A 34 6.52 2.34 -9.12
CA GLU A 34 5.37 2.74 -8.33
C GLU A 34 5.90 3.29 -7.01
N ALA A 35 5.48 4.51 -6.66
CA ALA A 35 5.86 5.07 -5.38
C ALA A 35 5.42 4.09 -4.29
N PRO A 36 6.27 3.82 -3.29
CA PRO A 36 5.90 2.89 -2.23
C PRO A 36 4.63 3.40 -1.55
N LEU A 37 3.67 2.51 -1.26
CA LEU A 37 2.40 2.91 -0.64
C LEU A 37 2.60 3.46 0.78
N CYS A 38 3.66 3.04 1.45
CA CYS A 38 4.10 3.64 2.70
C CYS A 38 5.62 3.59 2.84
N VAL A 39 6.13 4.43 3.73
CA VAL A 39 7.53 4.49 4.14
C VAL A 39 7.60 4.41 5.66
N ASP A 40 8.65 3.74 6.14
CA ASP A 40 8.94 3.65 7.56
C ASP A 40 9.27 5.03 8.13
N THR A 41 8.38 5.55 8.95
CA THR A 41 8.50 6.86 9.58
C THR A 41 8.71 6.69 11.07
N SER A 42 9.83 7.19 11.58
CA SER A 42 10.15 7.16 13.00
C SER A 42 9.43 8.26 13.75
N TYR A 43 8.81 7.89 14.87
CA TYR A 43 8.19 8.80 15.82
C TYR A 43 8.89 8.69 17.18
N ALA A 44 9.06 9.82 17.86
CA ALA A 44 9.64 9.91 19.19
C ALA A 44 8.59 9.70 20.29
N ALA A 45 9.05 9.36 21.50
CA ALA A 45 8.20 9.35 22.68
C ALA A 45 7.64 10.76 22.95
N GLY A 46 6.35 10.84 23.30
CA GLY A 46 5.63 12.09 23.53
C GLY A 46 4.97 12.67 22.29
N GLU A 47 5.30 12.18 21.09
CA GLU A 47 4.57 12.55 19.88
C GLU A 47 3.17 11.93 19.84
N THR A 48 2.33 12.46 18.97
CA THR A 48 0.95 11.99 18.78
C THR A 48 0.82 11.38 17.40
N LEU A 49 0.37 10.13 17.36
CA LEU A 49 0.07 9.41 16.12
C LEU A 49 -1.41 9.64 15.76
N TYR A 50 -1.65 10.15 14.56
CA TYR A 50 -2.98 10.40 14.01
C TYR A 50 -3.35 9.36 12.94
N PRO A 51 -4.65 9.20 12.60
CA PRO A 51 -5.08 8.31 11.52
C PRO A 51 -4.34 8.56 10.20
N GLN A 52 -4.12 9.82 9.82
CA GLN A 52 -3.48 10.14 8.54
C GLN A 52 -2.02 9.69 8.46
N ASP A 53 -1.40 9.38 9.60
CA ASP A 53 -0.03 8.89 9.69
C ASP A 53 0.06 7.36 9.50
N VAL A 54 -1.07 6.65 9.44
CA VAL A 54 -1.12 5.19 9.43
C VAL A 54 -1.71 4.71 8.10
N THR A 55 -0.90 3.95 7.35
CA THR A 55 -1.36 3.26 6.15
C THR A 55 -2.04 1.95 6.53
N VAL A 56 -3.26 1.77 6.06
CA VAL A 56 -4.05 0.56 6.29
C VAL A 56 -4.32 -0.20 5.01
N SER A 57 -4.25 -1.52 5.06
CA SER A 57 -4.64 -2.40 3.96
C SER A 57 -5.79 -3.30 4.41
N VAL A 58 -6.73 -3.62 3.52
CA VAL A 58 -7.90 -4.44 3.86
C VAL A 58 -7.95 -5.70 3.00
N LEU A 59 -8.01 -6.85 3.65
CA LEU A 59 -8.14 -8.17 3.03
C LEU A 59 -9.55 -8.74 3.26
N ASN A 60 -10.16 -9.24 2.20
CA ASN A 60 -11.46 -9.91 2.28
C ASN A 60 -11.29 -11.42 2.53
N ALA A 61 -11.64 -11.89 3.72
CA ALA A 61 -11.78 -13.32 4.06
C ALA A 61 -13.26 -13.77 4.06
N SER A 62 -14.18 -12.90 3.66
CA SER A 62 -15.63 -13.16 3.63
C SER A 62 -16.09 -13.64 2.25
N ARG A 63 -17.34 -14.11 2.19
CA ARG A 63 -18.03 -14.40 0.91
C ARG A 63 -18.75 -13.18 0.34
N ARG A 64 -18.65 -12.02 1.01
CA ARG A 64 -19.38 -10.80 0.68
C ARG A 64 -18.56 -9.95 -0.29
N GLU A 65 -19.08 -9.79 -1.50
CA GLU A 65 -18.46 -8.97 -2.52
C GLU A 65 -18.38 -7.49 -2.10
N GLY A 66 -17.23 -6.88 -2.40
CA GLY A 66 -16.93 -5.49 -2.09
C GLY A 66 -16.82 -5.15 -0.61
N LEU A 67 -16.83 -6.14 0.31
CA LEU A 67 -16.71 -5.86 1.74
C LEU A 67 -15.40 -5.13 2.07
N ALA A 68 -14.26 -5.63 1.60
CA ALA A 68 -12.97 -4.98 1.84
C ALA A 68 -12.91 -3.55 1.28
N GLY A 69 -13.50 -3.30 0.11
CA GLY A 69 -13.56 -1.95 -0.47
C GLY A 69 -14.42 -0.98 0.35
N ARG A 70 -15.59 -1.42 0.81
CA ARG A 70 -16.43 -0.60 1.71
C ARG A 70 -15.77 -0.36 3.06
N THR A 71 -15.08 -1.36 3.61
CA THR A 71 -14.32 -1.20 4.86
C THR A 71 -13.15 -0.24 4.69
N MET A 72 -12.42 -0.32 3.57
CA MET A 72 -11.35 0.63 3.25
C MET A 72 -11.89 2.06 3.19
N GLN A 73 -13.02 2.27 2.51
CA GLN A 73 -13.64 3.59 2.45
C GLN A 73 -13.97 4.13 3.84
N GLN A 74 -14.51 3.30 4.74
CA GLN A 74 -14.76 3.71 6.13
C GLN A 74 -13.47 4.11 6.85
N PHE A 75 -12.35 3.42 6.63
CA PHE A 75 -11.07 3.82 7.21
C PHE A 75 -10.55 5.16 6.64
N VAL A 76 -10.67 5.36 5.33
CA VAL A 76 -10.30 6.61 4.65
C VAL A 76 -11.16 7.78 5.15
N ASP A 77 -12.48 7.59 5.23
CA ASP A 77 -13.41 8.59 5.76
C ASP A 77 -13.09 8.95 7.22
N ALA A 78 -12.54 7.99 7.94
CA ALA A 78 -12.15 8.15 9.33
C ALA A 78 -10.67 8.62 9.48
N GLY A 79 -10.04 9.00 8.38
CA GLY A 79 -8.78 9.74 8.30
C GLY A 79 -7.53 8.90 8.03
N PHE A 80 -7.64 7.59 7.83
CA PHE A 80 -6.48 6.73 7.59
C PHE A 80 -5.95 6.85 6.16
N ALA A 81 -4.64 6.62 5.98
CA ALA A 81 -4.05 6.55 4.67
C ALA A 81 -4.41 5.22 3.98
N GLN A 82 -4.85 5.31 2.73
CA GLN A 82 -5.25 4.15 1.95
C GLN A 82 -4.03 3.35 1.48
N GLY A 83 -3.95 2.09 1.90
CA GLY A 83 -3.07 1.08 1.34
C GLY A 83 -3.78 0.22 0.29
N GLN A 84 -3.66 -1.10 0.44
CA GLN A 84 -4.17 -2.05 -0.55
C GLN A 84 -5.53 -2.62 -0.19
N ILE A 85 -6.32 -2.99 -1.19
CA ILE A 85 -7.56 -3.76 -1.06
C ILE A 85 -7.36 -5.06 -1.82
N SER A 86 -7.51 -6.21 -1.17
CA SER A 86 -7.36 -7.51 -1.81
C SER A 86 -8.22 -8.58 -1.14
N ASN A 87 -8.17 -9.80 -1.65
CA ASN A 87 -8.69 -10.98 -0.96
C ASN A 87 -7.62 -11.52 0.01
N ALA A 88 -8.06 -12.11 1.11
CA ALA A 88 -7.16 -12.80 2.02
C ALA A 88 -6.57 -14.06 1.36
N PRO A 89 -5.38 -14.53 1.80
CA PRO A 89 -4.82 -15.80 1.35
C PRO A 89 -5.80 -16.97 1.51
N GLU A 90 -5.68 -17.97 0.64
CA GLU A 90 -6.52 -19.18 0.71
C GLU A 90 -6.39 -19.87 2.07
N GLY A 91 -7.53 -20.31 2.63
CA GLY A 91 -7.58 -20.92 3.95
C GLY A 91 -7.64 -19.93 5.12
N THR A 92 -7.65 -18.62 4.86
CA THR A 92 -7.91 -17.62 5.90
C THR A 92 -9.38 -17.65 6.31
N ASP A 93 -9.65 -17.96 7.58
CA ASP A 93 -11.01 -17.96 8.15
C ASP A 93 -11.07 -16.97 9.33
N VAL A 94 -11.85 -15.91 9.15
CA VAL A 94 -12.08 -14.85 10.14
C VAL A 94 -13.58 -14.66 10.26
N ALA A 95 -14.12 -14.80 11.47
CA ALA A 95 -15.57 -14.70 11.68
C ALA A 95 -16.10 -13.28 11.49
N ALA A 96 -15.44 -12.29 12.11
CA ALA A 96 -15.80 -10.87 12.00
C ALA A 96 -14.62 -10.08 11.46
N VAL A 97 -13.63 -9.73 12.29
CA VAL A 97 -12.46 -8.99 11.83
C VAL A 97 -11.24 -9.29 12.71
N GLU A 98 -10.07 -9.25 12.12
CA GLU A 98 -8.77 -9.42 12.78
C GLU A 98 -7.77 -8.42 12.21
N ILE A 99 -6.78 -8.03 13.01
CA ILE A 99 -5.66 -7.19 12.57
C ILE A 99 -4.40 -8.05 12.46
N TRP A 100 -3.72 -7.95 11.33
CA TRP A 100 -2.38 -8.49 11.10
C TRP A 100 -1.37 -7.35 11.04
N THR A 101 -0.26 -7.51 11.75
CA THR A 101 0.85 -6.57 11.83
C THR A 101 2.13 -7.35 12.15
N ASP A 102 3.30 -6.78 11.90
CA ASP A 102 4.57 -7.39 12.32
C ASP A 102 4.70 -7.37 13.86
N GLU A 103 4.24 -6.28 14.49
CA GLU A 103 4.34 -6.06 15.93
C GLU A 103 2.95 -5.86 16.56
N PRO A 104 2.40 -6.84 17.30
CA PRO A 104 1.04 -6.74 17.88
C PRO A 104 0.83 -5.59 18.88
N GLN A 105 1.92 -5.06 19.45
CA GLN A 105 1.88 -3.93 20.39
C GLN A 105 2.10 -2.57 19.70
N ASP A 106 2.22 -2.56 18.37
CA ASP A 106 2.42 -1.34 17.58
C ASP A 106 1.30 -0.31 17.88
N PRO A 107 1.66 0.94 18.22
CA PRO A 107 0.68 2.02 18.40
C PRO A 107 -0.23 2.25 17.18
N ALA A 108 0.23 2.02 15.96
CA ALA A 108 -0.58 2.06 14.74
C ALA A 108 -1.65 0.97 14.74
N ALA A 109 -1.28 -0.28 15.06
CA ALA A 109 -2.23 -1.38 15.21
C ALA A 109 -3.24 -1.10 16.33
N ARG A 110 -2.81 -0.48 17.43
CA ARG A 110 -3.71 -0.04 18.52
C ARG A 110 -4.67 1.07 18.09
N LEU A 111 -4.23 2.01 17.25
CA LEU A 111 -5.08 3.07 16.71
C LEU A 111 -6.14 2.50 15.78
N VAL A 112 -5.75 1.61 14.86
CA VAL A 112 -6.66 0.88 13.97
C VAL A 112 -7.66 0.04 14.77
N ARG A 113 -7.18 -0.72 15.77
CA ARG A 113 -8.02 -1.52 16.67
C ARG A 113 -9.09 -0.70 17.38
N SER A 114 -8.80 0.56 17.70
CA SER A 114 -9.80 1.42 18.34
C SER A 114 -11.04 1.69 17.48
N ARG A 115 -10.93 1.55 16.14
CA ARG A 115 -12.05 1.67 15.19
C ARG A 115 -12.78 0.35 14.91
N LEU A 116 -12.24 -0.77 15.40
CA LEU A 116 -12.79 -2.11 15.18
C LEU A 116 -13.36 -2.73 16.46
N GLY A 117 -13.11 -2.12 17.62
CA GLY A 117 -13.48 -2.66 18.92
C GLY A 117 -12.49 -3.71 19.42
N PRO A 118 -12.89 -4.58 20.37
CA PRO A 118 -12.01 -5.56 21.00
C PRO A 118 -11.75 -6.75 20.07
N VAL A 119 -10.95 -6.54 19.04
CA VAL A 119 -10.61 -7.55 18.03
C VAL A 119 -9.24 -8.17 18.27
N PRO A 120 -8.97 -9.40 17.79
CA PRO A 120 -7.65 -10.00 17.85
C PRO A 120 -6.63 -9.20 17.02
N VAL A 121 -5.39 -9.15 17.51
CA VAL A 121 -4.24 -8.61 16.80
C VAL A 121 -3.19 -9.71 16.75
N ARG A 122 -2.76 -10.07 15.54
CA ARG A 122 -1.84 -11.18 15.29
C ARG A 122 -0.57 -10.66 14.65
N ALA A 123 0.54 -11.25 15.09
CA ALA A 123 1.82 -11.12 14.41
C ALA A 123 1.74 -11.95 13.12
N ASP A 124 1.83 -11.30 11.96
CA ASP A 124 1.91 -11.98 10.67
C ASP A 124 2.90 -11.25 9.75
N ASP A 125 4.11 -11.79 9.71
CA ASP A 125 5.22 -11.34 8.87
C ASP A 125 5.05 -11.71 7.38
N ARG A 126 3.97 -12.43 7.05
CA ARG A 126 3.65 -12.89 5.69
C ARG A 126 2.39 -12.25 5.14
N SER A 127 1.92 -11.14 5.74
CA SER A 127 0.84 -10.37 5.15
C SER A 127 1.19 -10.01 3.69
N PRO A 128 0.31 -10.28 2.72
CA PRO A 128 0.59 -10.01 1.30
C PRO A 128 0.53 -8.51 0.95
N VAL A 129 0.21 -7.66 1.94
CA VAL A 129 -0.02 -6.23 1.78
C VAL A 129 0.74 -5.45 2.83
N VAL A 130 1.04 -4.19 2.53
CA VAL A 130 1.82 -3.31 3.42
C VAL A 130 0.94 -2.57 4.44
N GLY A 131 1.56 -2.16 5.54
CA GLY A 131 0.91 -1.43 6.61
C GLY A 131 0.07 -2.29 7.53
N VAL A 132 -0.76 -1.65 8.34
CA VAL A 132 -1.64 -2.37 9.26
C VAL A 132 -2.70 -3.07 8.43
N THR A 133 -2.71 -4.40 8.49
CA THR A 133 -3.59 -5.23 7.66
C THR A 133 -4.86 -5.55 8.43
N ILE A 134 -6.02 -5.24 7.87
CA ILE A 134 -7.33 -5.56 8.42
C ILE A 134 -7.95 -6.68 7.60
N VAL A 135 -8.18 -7.83 8.23
CA VAL A 135 -8.82 -8.97 7.58
C VAL A 135 -10.28 -9.02 7.98
N VAL A 136 -11.18 -8.83 7.01
CA VAL A 136 -12.64 -8.79 7.24
C VAL A 136 -13.32 -10.09 6.83
N GLY A 137 -14.13 -10.61 7.73
CA GLY A 137 -14.97 -11.80 7.61
C GLY A 137 -16.45 -11.49 7.42
N ASP A 138 -17.26 -12.54 7.27
CA ASP A 138 -18.69 -12.43 6.98
C ASP A 138 -19.46 -11.60 8.03
N GLY A 139 -19.05 -11.70 9.30
CA GLY A 139 -19.68 -11.02 10.43
C GLY A 139 -19.29 -9.56 10.65
N PHE A 140 -18.34 -8.99 9.90
CA PHE A 140 -17.98 -7.58 10.04
C PHE A 140 -18.99 -6.65 9.37
N THR A 141 -19.50 -5.67 10.10
CA THR A 141 -20.52 -4.74 9.60
C THR A 141 -19.92 -3.38 9.27
N GLU A 142 -19.39 -2.70 10.30
CA GLU A 142 -18.96 -1.31 10.24
C GLU A 142 -17.88 -1.00 11.28
N LEU A 143 -17.20 0.13 11.10
CA LEU A 143 -16.28 0.68 12.10
C LEU A 143 -17.05 1.29 13.27
N SER A 144 -16.45 1.24 14.46
CA SER A 144 -16.91 1.96 15.63
C SER A 144 -16.31 3.38 15.70
N ASP A 145 -16.92 4.23 16.51
CA ASP A 145 -16.28 5.46 16.98
C ASP A 145 -15.00 5.07 17.74
N GLY A 146 -13.86 5.31 17.12
CA GLY A 146 -12.55 5.00 17.70
C GLY A 146 -11.81 6.26 18.16
N LYS A 147 -10.53 6.11 18.48
CA LYS A 147 -9.71 7.23 18.93
C LYS A 147 -9.41 8.18 17.76
N ALA A 148 -9.37 9.47 18.04
CA ALA A 148 -8.93 10.49 17.10
C ALA A 148 -7.39 10.50 16.93
N SER A 149 -6.66 10.03 17.95
CA SER A 149 -5.21 9.89 17.94
C SER A 149 -4.73 9.07 19.15
N ILE A 150 -3.44 8.72 19.19
CA ILE A 150 -2.78 8.08 20.33
C ILE A 150 -1.48 8.81 20.65
N ALA A 151 -1.27 9.16 21.92
CA ALA A 151 0.02 9.63 22.41
C ALA A 151 1.01 8.46 22.53
N LEU A 152 2.22 8.65 22.02
CA LEU A 152 3.29 7.66 22.01
C LEU A 152 4.05 7.71 23.34
N THR A 153 4.20 6.56 23.99
CA THR A 153 4.93 6.44 25.27
C THR A 153 6.39 6.03 25.09
N ALA A 154 6.74 5.55 23.90
CA ALA A 154 8.08 5.12 23.52
C ALA A 154 8.30 5.44 22.02
N PRO A 155 9.57 5.54 21.57
CA PRO A 155 9.86 5.66 20.15
C PRO A 155 9.32 4.46 19.38
N THR A 156 8.83 4.69 18.17
CA THR A 156 8.28 3.63 17.31
C THR A 156 8.48 3.98 15.84
N THR A 157 8.31 3.01 14.96
CA THR A 157 8.33 3.19 13.51
C THR A 157 6.96 2.77 12.98
N VAL A 158 6.37 3.60 12.14
CA VAL A 158 5.05 3.36 11.55
C VAL A 158 5.16 3.43 10.03
N CYS A 159 4.46 2.52 9.35
CA CYS A 159 4.27 2.56 7.90
C CYS A 159 3.30 3.71 7.55
N SER A 160 3.87 4.88 7.29
CA SER A 160 3.17 6.13 7.02
C SER A 160 3.12 6.43 5.52
N PRO A 161 2.09 7.11 5.01
CA PRO A 161 2.05 7.49 3.60
C PRO A 161 3.28 8.35 3.25
N PRO A 162 3.88 8.20 2.05
CA PRO A 162 4.96 9.06 1.63
C PRO A 162 4.51 10.52 1.63
N VAL A 163 5.34 11.41 2.16
CA VAL A 163 5.12 12.85 2.01
C VAL A 163 5.24 13.20 0.52
N GLY A 164 4.17 13.77 -0.04
CA GLY A 164 4.10 14.21 -1.44
C GLY A 164 4.81 15.52 -1.71
#